data_AF-A0AAU7UR86-F1
#
_entry.id   AF-A0AAU7UR86-F1
#
_cell.length_a   1.000
_cell.length_b   1.000
_cell.length_c   1.000
_cell.angle_alpha   90.00
_cell.angle_beta   90.00
_cell.angle_gamma   90.00
#
_symmetry.space_group_name_H-M   'P 1'
#
loop_
_entity.id
_entity.type
_entity.pdbx_description
1 polymer ?
#
loop_
_entity_poly.entity_id
_entity_poly.type
_entity_poly.pdbx_seq_one_letter_code
_entity_poly.pdbx_strand_id
1 'polypeptide(L)'
;MRVRAAFPKLLVALTSSSLLLAGCSTAGSDTENDASDECITDFTGAKSESYVLVKCGAPAPELTGELATAQQIHVPITRLYTGSTTHLPLVIELDELDALTGVSNGSYVSDAAVIGRID
;
A
#
# COMPACT_ATOMS: atom_id res chain seq x y z
N MET A 1 68.04 -13.72 -4.09
CA MET A 1 68.22 -13.39 -5.52
C MET A 1 66.92 -12.76 -6.01
N ARG A 2 66.96 -11.46 -6.34
CA ARG A 2 65.81 -10.67 -6.83
C ARG A 2 65.65 -10.92 -8.33
N VAL A 3 64.43 -11.12 -8.83
CA VAL A 3 64.02 -10.58 -10.14
C VAL A 3 62.61 -10.03 -10.01
N ARG A 4 62.50 -8.72 -10.15
CA ARG A 4 61.27 -7.97 -10.39
C ARG A 4 60.96 -8.03 -11.89
N ALA A 5 59.71 -8.28 -12.26
CA ALA A 5 59.17 -7.92 -13.57
C ALA A 5 57.72 -7.43 -13.33
N ALA A 6 57.51 -6.12 -13.22
CA ALA A 6 57.27 -5.19 -14.32
C ALA A 6 55.84 -5.34 -14.88
N PHE A 7 54.90 -4.62 -14.27
CA PHE A 7 53.60 -4.28 -14.83
C PHE A 7 53.78 -3.44 -16.10
N PRO A 8 53.07 -3.74 -17.20
CA PRO A 8 52.64 -2.73 -18.13
C PRO A 8 51.15 -2.46 -17.92
N LYS A 9 50.86 -1.17 -17.72
CA LYS A 9 49.56 -0.55 -17.84
C LYS A 9 48.97 -0.92 -19.21
N LEU A 10 47.88 -1.69 -19.25
CA LEU A 10 46.96 -1.67 -20.38
C LEU A 10 45.58 -1.23 -19.89
N LEU A 11 45.26 -0.04 -20.37
CA LEU A 11 44.09 0.76 -20.15
C LEU A 11 42.89 0.06 -20.81
N VAL A 12 42.10 -0.69 -20.02
CA VAL A 12 40.77 -1.11 -20.46
C VAL A 12 39.78 -0.09 -19.91
N ALA A 13 39.59 0.96 -20.68
CA ALA A 13 38.45 1.84 -20.59
C ALA A 13 37.21 1.06 -21.06
N LEU A 14 36.63 0.25 -20.16
CA LEU A 14 35.28 -0.27 -20.35
C LEU A 14 34.31 0.83 -19.93
N THR A 15 33.84 1.53 -20.97
CA THR A 15 32.72 2.45 -20.98
C THR A 15 31.63 2.00 -20.01
N SER A 16 31.51 2.73 -18.89
CA SER A 16 30.35 2.68 -18.02
C SER A 16 29.14 3.11 -18.84
N SER A 17 28.47 2.14 -19.44
CA SER A 17 27.13 2.31 -19.97
C SER A 17 26.21 2.41 -18.76
N SER A 18 26.06 3.64 -18.26
CA SER A 18 25.02 3.97 -17.31
C SER A 18 23.68 3.72 -17.99
N LEU A 19 23.11 2.53 -17.78
CA LEU A 19 21.68 2.32 -17.95
C LEU A 19 21.00 3.22 -16.92
N LEU A 20 20.60 4.42 -17.36
CA LEU A 20 19.54 5.19 -16.72
C LEU A 20 18.27 4.34 -16.82
N LEU A 21 18.10 3.40 -15.90
CA LEU A 21 16.76 3.04 -15.49
C LEU A 21 16.14 4.34 -15.00
N ALA A 22 15.11 4.79 -15.69
CA ALA A 22 14.08 5.64 -15.11
C ALA A 22 13.41 4.83 -13.98
N GLY A 23 14.13 4.65 -12.88
CA GLY A 23 13.55 4.30 -11.60
C GLY A 23 12.95 5.59 -11.09
N CYS A 24 11.62 5.67 -11.11
CA CYS A 24 10.86 6.66 -10.37
C CYS A 24 11.22 6.54 -8.88
N SER A 25 12.29 7.22 -8.48
CA SER A 25 12.57 7.50 -7.09
C SER A 25 11.58 8.59 -6.72
N THR A 26 10.51 8.23 -6.03
CA THR A 26 9.62 9.24 -5.42
C THR A 26 10.40 9.89 -4.28
N ALA A 27 11.16 10.93 -4.64
CA ALA A 27 11.68 11.90 -3.71
C ALA A 27 10.68 13.05 -3.70
N GLY A 28 9.62 12.90 -2.91
CA GLY A 28 8.63 13.93 -2.65
C GLY A 28 8.13 13.75 -1.23
N SER A 29 8.55 14.64 -0.34
CA SER A 29 8.01 14.74 1.01
C SER A 29 6.58 15.24 0.93
N ASP A 30 5.66 14.51 1.56
CA ASP A 30 4.25 14.87 1.70
C ASP A 30 4.10 16.07 2.63
N THR A 31 4.31 17.27 2.10
CA THR A 31 3.98 18.54 2.77
C THR A 31 3.26 19.49 1.85
N GLU A 32 2.35 19.05 0.98
CA GLU A 32 1.43 19.98 0.34
C GLU A 32 0.17 19.26 -0.13
N ASN A 33 -0.97 19.82 0.25
CA ASN A 33 -2.32 19.35 -0.03
C ASN A 33 -2.73 19.56 -1.51
N ASP A 34 -1.76 19.54 -2.42
CA ASP A 34 -1.95 19.64 -3.87
C ASP A 34 -1.89 18.22 -4.47
N ALA A 35 -2.90 17.41 -4.13
CA ALA A 35 -3.24 16.29 -4.98
C ALA A 35 -3.61 16.88 -6.34
N SER A 36 -2.73 16.71 -7.31
CA SER A 36 -2.93 17.18 -8.67
C SER A 36 -4.26 16.62 -9.18
N ASP A 37 -5.09 17.47 -9.81
CA ASP A 37 -6.37 17.17 -10.49
C ASP A 37 -6.30 16.04 -11.55
N GLU A 38 -5.18 15.32 -11.66
CA GLU A 38 -4.87 14.35 -12.71
C GLU A 38 -4.35 13.02 -12.13
N CYS A 39 -4.75 12.66 -10.91
CA CYS A 39 -4.67 11.27 -10.47
C CYS A 39 -5.88 10.49 -10.99
N ILE A 40 -5.62 9.32 -11.59
CA ILE A 40 -6.53 8.49 -12.42
C ILE A 40 -7.71 7.84 -11.66
N THR A 41 -8.09 8.37 -10.51
CA THR A 41 -9.31 7.97 -9.81
C THR A 41 -10.44 8.94 -10.19
N ASP A 42 -10.83 8.94 -11.47
CA ASP A 42 -11.82 9.86 -12.04
C ASP A 42 -13.28 9.52 -11.65
N PHE A 43 -13.54 8.98 -10.46
CA PHE A 43 -14.93 8.91 -10.02
C PHE A 43 -15.42 10.33 -9.73
N THR A 44 -16.26 10.85 -10.63
CA THR A 44 -16.79 12.22 -10.53
C THR A 44 -17.52 12.40 -9.20
N GLY A 45 -16.94 13.20 -8.29
CA GLY A 45 -17.50 13.47 -6.96
C GLY A 45 -16.88 12.68 -5.81
N ALA A 46 -15.88 11.82 -6.04
CA ALA A 46 -15.06 11.27 -4.97
C ALA A 46 -14.25 12.38 -4.29
N LYS A 47 -14.11 12.32 -2.96
CA LYS A 47 -13.26 13.22 -2.20
C LYS A 47 -11.91 12.55 -1.96
N SER A 48 -10.83 13.34 -1.95
CA SER A 48 -9.53 12.87 -1.50
C SER A 48 -9.60 12.46 -0.03
N GLU A 49 -9.03 11.29 0.30
CA GLU A 49 -8.96 10.77 1.67
C GLU A 49 -7.51 10.85 2.18
N SER A 50 -7.33 11.29 3.42
CA SER A 50 -6.02 11.38 4.08
C SER A 50 -5.99 10.50 5.33
N TYR A 51 -4.91 9.75 5.51
CA TYR A 51 -4.76 8.81 6.62
C TYR A 51 -3.49 9.08 7.43
N VAL A 52 -3.60 9.01 8.75
CA VAL A 52 -2.46 9.05 9.67
C VAL A 52 -2.21 7.64 10.19
N LEU A 53 -1.03 7.09 9.91
CA LEU A 53 -0.64 5.77 10.37
C LEU A 53 0.15 5.89 11.69
N VAL A 54 -0.34 5.22 12.73
CA VAL A 54 0.33 5.14 14.02
C VAL A 54 0.99 3.78 14.21
N LYS A 55 2.17 3.77 14.85
CA LYS A 55 2.86 2.52 15.16
C LYS A 55 2.09 1.70 16.18
N CYS A 56 2.00 0.38 15.96
CA CYS A 56 1.40 -0.54 16.92
C CYS A 56 2.05 -0.40 18.31
N GLY A 57 1.23 -0.29 19.35
CA GLY A 57 1.67 -0.10 20.74
C GLY A 57 2.07 1.34 21.11
N ALA A 58 2.01 2.29 20.17
CA ALA A 58 2.11 3.71 20.51
C ALA A 58 0.88 4.16 21.31
N PRO A 59 1.01 5.15 22.21
CA PRO A 59 -0.13 5.80 22.84
C PRO A 59 -1.10 6.36 21.79
N ALA A 60 -2.40 6.35 22.10
CA ALA A 60 -3.41 6.94 21.22
C ALA A 60 -3.13 8.44 21.03
N PRO A 61 -3.11 8.96 19.79
CA PRO A 61 -2.90 10.38 19.53
C PRO A 61 -4.12 11.19 19.98
N GLU A 62 -3.89 12.44 20.38
CA GLU A 62 -4.99 13.37 20.61
C GLU A 62 -5.61 13.79 19.27
N LEU A 63 -6.90 13.51 19.09
CA LEU A 63 -7.64 13.87 17.89
C LEU A 63 -8.18 15.30 18.00
N THR A 64 -7.48 16.23 17.38
CA THR A 64 -7.83 17.66 17.38
C THR A 64 -7.75 18.24 15.97
N GLY A 65 -8.26 19.45 15.77
CA GLY A 65 -8.28 20.12 14.47
C GLY A 65 -9.04 19.30 13.41
N GLU A 66 -8.42 19.10 12.25
CA GLU A 66 -8.97 18.32 11.14
C GLU A 66 -9.23 16.85 11.49
N LEU A 67 -8.52 16.31 12.48
CA LEU A 67 -8.67 14.92 12.93
C LEU A 67 -9.76 14.72 13.98
N ALA A 68 -10.37 15.79 14.49
CA ALA A 68 -11.33 15.72 15.61
C ALA A 68 -12.53 14.80 15.34
N THR A 69 -12.90 14.62 14.06
CA THR A 69 -13.99 13.73 13.62
C THR A 69 -13.50 12.61 12.71
N ALA A 70 -12.20 12.36 12.65
CA ALA A 70 -11.63 11.33 11.79
C ALA A 70 -12.05 9.93 12.24
N GLN A 71 -12.29 9.04 11.27
CA GLN A 71 -12.53 7.63 11.57
C GLN A 71 -11.25 7.00 12.14
N GLN A 72 -11.37 6.32 13.28
CA GLN A 72 -10.28 5.54 13.85
C GLN A 72 -10.40 4.08 13.43
N ILE A 73 -9.34 3.57 12.81
CA ILE A 73 -9.23 2.17 12.40
C ILE A 73 -8.23 1.50 13.35
N HIS A 74 -8.71 0.55 14.15
CA HIS A 74 -7.87 -0.22 15.06
C HIS A 74 -7.46 -1.54 14.44
N VAL A 75 -6.16 -1.86 14.52
CA VAL A 75 -5.62 -3.15 14.09
C VAL A 75 -5.37 -4.05 15.30
N PRO A 76 -5.65 -5.37 15.20
CA PRO A 76 -6.24 -6.06 14.04
C PRO A 76 -7.73 -5.71 13.82
N ILE A 77 -8.16 -5.75 12.57
CA ILE A 77 -9.58 -5.59 12.22
C ILE A 77 -10.31 -6.87 12.59
N THR A 78 -11.29 -6.78 13.49
CA THR A 78 -12.05 -7.96 13.96
C THR A 78 -13.42 -8.08 13.31
N ARG A 79 -13.87 -7.04 12.60
CA ARG A 79 -15.16 -6.96 11.93
C ARG A 79 -15.03 -6.18 10.63
N LEU A 80 -15.40 -6.80 9.53
CA LEU A 80 -15.32 -6.27 8.18
C LEU A 80 -16.67 -6.42 7.50
N TYR A 81 -17.10 -5.38 6.80
CA TYR A 81 -18.15 -5.45 5.78
C TYR A 81 -17.52 -5.02 4.46
N THR A 82 -17.83 -5.71 3.36
CA THR A 82 -17.37 -5.30 2.03
C THR A 82 -18.52 -5.25 1.03
N GLY A 83 -18.60 -4.13 0.31
CA GLY A 83 -19.58 -3.96 -0.77
C GLY A 83 -19.11 -4.50 -2.11
N SER A 84 -17.81 -4.81 -2.26
CA SER A 84 -17.24 -5.30 -3.51
C SER A 84 -16.94 -6.80 -3.42
N THR A 85 -17.46 -7.57 -4.37
CA THR A 85 -17.16 -9.00 -4.49
C THR A 85 -15.70 -9.25 -4.86
N THR A 86 -15.01 -8.28 -5.45
CA THR A 86 -13.57 -8.38 -5.76
C THR A 86 -12.67 -8.36 -4.53
N HIS A 87 -13.16 -7.92 -3.37
CA HIS A 87 -12.41 -7.98 -2.11
C HIS A 87 -12.44 -9.36 -1.45
N LEU A 88 -13.45 -10.19 -1.77
CA LEU A 88 -13.67 -11.45 -1.07
C LEU A 88 -12.51 -12.45 -1.24
N PRO A 89 -11.93 -12.64 -2.44
CA PRO A 89 -10.76 -13.51 -2.59
C PRO A 89 -9.57 -13.06 -1.74
N LEU A 90 -9.34 -11.76 -1.60
CA LEU A 90 -8.24 -11.22 -0.78
C LEU A 90 -8.43 -11.55 0.70
N VAL A 91 -9.67 -11.49 1.20
CA VAL A 91 -9.97 -11.84 2.60
C VAL A 91 -9.69 -13.33 2.86
N ILE A 92 -10.01 -14.20 1.90
CA ILE A 92 -9.70 -15.64 1.98
C ILE A 92 -8.19 -15.87 1.95
N GLU A 93 -7.47 -15.24 1.01
CA GLU A 93 -6.01 -15.39 0.86
C GLU A 93 -5.24 -14.92 2.09
N LEU A 94 -5.77 -13.92 2.81
CA LEU A 94 -5.19 -13.43 4.06
C LEU A 94 -5.54 -14.32 5.27
N ASP A 95 -6.36 -15.36 5.10
CA ASP A 95 -6.88 -16.20 6.18
C ASP A 95 -7.67 -15.41 7.24
N GLU A 96 -8.37 -14.35 6.80
CA GLU A 96 -9.10 -13.40 7.66
C GLU A 96 -10.63 -13.48 7.46
N LEU A 97 -11.12 -14.62 6.98
CA LEU A 97 -12.55 -14.82 6.72
C LEU A 97 -13.40 -14.69 8.01
N ASP A 98 -12.80 -14.98 9.16
CA ASP A 98 -13.44 -14.81 10.47
C ASP A 98 -13.82 -13.34 10.76
N ALA A 99 -13.11 -12.37 10.21
CA ALA A 99 -13.45 -10.95 10.37
C ALA A 99 -14.67 -10.54 9.51
N LEU A 100 -15.05 -11.29 8.47
CA LEU A 100 -16.13 -10.92 7.55
C LEU A 100 -17.50 -11.05 8.21
N THR A 101 -18.16 -9.93 8.46
CA THR A 101 -19.49 -9.86 9.11
C THR A 101 -20.65 -9.66 8.13
N GLY A 102 -20.37 -9.33 6.86
CA GLY A 102 -21.41 -9.18 5.85
C GLY A 102 -20.91 -8.64 4.52
N VAL A 103 -21.79 -8.72 3.52
CA VAL A 103 -21.57 -8.24 2.15
C VAL A 103 -22.76 -7.42 1.68
N SER A 104 -22.59 -6.65 0.61
CA SER A 104 -23.69 -5.84 0.03
C SER A 104 -24.88 -6.66 -0.46
N ASN A 105 -24.63 -7.77 -1.14
CA ASN A 105 -25.67 -8.68 -1.59
C ASN A 105 -25.11 -10.11 -1.69
N GLY A 106 -25.60 -11.01 -0.83
CA GLY A 106 -25.19 -12.42 -0.82
C GLY A 106 -25.45 -13.15 -2.15
N SER A 107 -26.44 -12.72 -2.95
CA SER A 107 -26.74 -13.36 -4.24
C SER A 107 -25.64 -13.18 -5.29
N TYR A 108 -24.67 -12.28 -5.07
CA TYR A 108 -23.52 -12.07 -5.94
C TYR A 108 -22.26 -12.83 -5.49
N VAL A 109 -22.35 -13.57 -4.40
CA VAL A 109 -21.25 -14.37 -3.86
C VAL A 109 -21.36 -15.80 -4.38
N SER A 110 -20.29 -16.29 -5.01
CA SER A 110 -20.23 -17.66 -5.56
C SER A 110 -19.30 -18.59 -4.77
N ASP A 111 -18.44 -18.03 -3.91
CA ASP A 111 -17.49 -18.82 -3.13
C ASP A 111 -18.18 -19.47 -1.92
N ALA A 112 -18.06 -20.80 -1.81
CA ALA A 112 -18.76 -21.57 -0.78
C ALA A 112 -18.30 -21.24 0.64
N ALA A 113 -17.02 -20.89 0.84
CA ALA A 113 -16.53 -20.53 2.17
C ALA A 113 -17.12 -19.19 2.61
N VAL A 114 -17.22 -18.23 1.70
CA VAL A 114 -17.84 -16.93 1.98
C VAL A 114 -19.33 -17.10 2.25
N ILE A 115 -20.05 -17.88 1.43
CA ILE A 115 -21.48 -18.19 1.65
C ILE A 115 -21.68 -18.77 3.05
N GLY A 116 -20.91 -19.81 3.42
CA GLY A 116 -21.00 -20.42 4.75
C GLY A 116 -20.63 -19.49 5.91
N ARG A 117 -19.89 -18.39 5.65
CA ARG A 117 -19.53 -17.39 6.65
C ARG A 117 -20.63 -16.36 6.89
N ILE A 118 -21.44 -16.05 5.87
CA ILE A 118 -22.43 -14.96 5.90
C ILE A 118 -23.89 -15.43 6.03
N ASP A 119 -24.16 -16.73 5.85
CA ASP A 119 -25.44 -17.39 6.13
C ASP A 119 -25.68 -17.58 7.65
#